data_AF-A0A4U9HI74-F1
#
_entry.id   AF-A0A4U9HI74-F1
#
_cell.length_a   1.000
_cell.length_b   1.000
_cell.length_c   1.000
_cell.angle_alpha   90.00
_cell.angle_beta   90.00
_cell.angle_gamma   90.00
#
_symmetry.space_group_name_H-M   'P 1'
#
loop_
_entity.id
_entity.type
_entity.pdbx_description
1 polymer ?
#
loop_
_entity_poly.entity_id
_entity_poly.type
_entity_poly.pdbx_seq_one_letter_code
_entity_poly.pdbx_strand_id
1 'polypeptide(L)' 'MREFGLWHLEPIRSLNGFVEFLDYLGACKYRDCKHDNDPGCAIRAAVENGEIAETRFANYHHILDSMAQVKNA' A
#
# COMPACT_ATOMS: atom_id res chain seq x y z
N MET A 1 14.06 -17.12 13.26
CA MET A 1 14.19 -15.81 12.59
C MET A 1 13.52 -15.97 11.24
N ARG A 2 12.38 -15.32 11.00
CA ARG A 2 11.72 -15.35 9.67
C ARG A 2 11.84 -13.95 9.10
N GLU A 3 13.04 -13.65 8.61
CA GLU A 3 13.30 -12.43 7.86
C GLU A 3 12.59 -12.51 6.50
N PHE A 4 11.63 -11.61 6.28
CA PHE A 4 10.98 -11.46 4.99
C PHE A 4 11.87 -10.54 4.14
N GLY A 5 12.58 -11.12 3.17
CA GLY A 5 13.43 -10.39 2.22
C GLY A 5 12.58 -9.63 1.19
N LEU A 6 12.12 -8.43 1.56
CA LEU A 6 11.32 -7.55 0.70
C LEU A 6 12.18 -6.55 -0.11
N TRP A 7 13.51 -6.65 -0.04
CA TRP A 7 14.47 -5.69 -0.61
C TRP A 7 14.40 -5.55 -2.15
N HIS A 8 13.91 -6.60 -2.84
CA HIS A 8 13.86 -6.66 -4.31
C HIS A 8 12.50 -6.25 -4.88
N LEU A 9 11.52 -5.92 -4.02
CA LEU A 9 10.18 -5.57 -4.46
C LEU A 9 10.06 -4.05 -4.61
N GLU A 10 9.64 -3.61 -5.79
CA GLU A 10 9.19 -2.25 -5.98
C GLU A 10 7.86 -2.05 -5.21
N PRO A 11 7.58 -0.85 -4.67
CA PRO A 11 6.34 -0.57 -3.91
C PRO A 11 5.07 -0.95 -4.67
N ILE A 12 5.10 -0.77 -6.00
CA ILE A 12 3.99 -1.12 -6.90
C ILE A 12 3.77 -2.64 -7.00
N ARG A 13 4.82 -3.44 -6.77
CA ARG A 13 4.76 -4.89 -6.78
C ARG A 13 4.28 -5.44 -5.43
N SER A 14 4.46 -4.68 -4.34
CA SER A 14 3.86 -4.98 -3.02
C SER A 14 2.33 -4.84 -3.04
N LEU A 15 1.78 -3.93 -3.87
CA LEU A 15 0.33 -3.79 -4.08
C LEU A 15 -0.31 -5.07 -4.65
N ASN A 16 0.40 -5.84 -5.46
CA ASN A 16 -0.12 -7.10 -6.01
C ASN A 16 -0.37 -8.19 -4.94
N GLY A 17 0.18 -8.04 -3.74
CA GLY A 17 -0.13 -8.90 -2.58
C GLY A 17 -1.49 -8.59 -1.93
N PHE A 18 -2.14 -7.49 -2.36
CA PHE A 18 -3.43 -7.02 -1.86
C PHE A 18 -4.42 -6.99 -3.02
N VAL A 19 -5.08 -8.13 -3.26
CA VAL A 19 -6.05 -8.27 -4.36
C VAL A 19 -7.16 -7.22 -4.30
N GLU A 20 -7.57 -6.83 -3.09
CA GLU A 20 -8.57 -5.79 -2.84
C GLU A 20 -8.13 -4.39 -3.31
N PHE A 21 -6.83 -4.15 -3.52
CA PHE A 21 -6.34 -2.85 -3.99
C PHE A 21 -6.35 -2.76 -5.51
N LEU A 22 -6.32 -3.91 -6.21
CA LEU A 22 -6.21 -3.98 -7.67
C LEU A 22 -7.36 -3.26 -8.37
N ASP A 23 -8.57 -3.34 -7.82
CA ASP A 23 -9.76 -2.67 -8.36
C ASP A 23 -9.70 -1.13 -8.26
N TYR A 24 -8.82 -0.60 -7.39
CA TYR A 24 -8.68 0.84 -7.15
C TYR A 24 -7.36 1.42 -7.68
N LEU A 25 -6.48 0.59 -8.27
CA LEU A 25 -5.24 1.05 -8.87
C LEU A 25 -5.52 1.94 -10.09
N GLY A 26 -4.92 3.13 -10.11
CA GLY A 26 -5.14 4.12 -11.16
C GLY A 26 -6.46 4.91 -11.06
N ALA A 27 -7.32 4.60 -10.09
CA ALA A 27 -8.53 5.37 -9.80
C ALA A 27 -8.29 6.59 -8.89
N CYS A 28 -7.05 6.75 -8.39
CA CYS A 28 -6.68 7.89 -7.58
C CYS A 28 -6.65 9.18 -8.41
N LYS A 29 -6.97 10.31 -7.76
CA LYS A 29 -6.96 11.64 -8.38
C LYS A 29 -5.59 12.03 -8.96
N TYR A 30 -4.51 11.61 -8.30
CA TYR A 30 -3.14 11.91 -8.67
C TYR A 30 -2.39 10.65 -9.09
N ARG A 31 -1.51 10.77 -10.09
CA ARG A 31 -0.73 9.64 -10.63
C ARG A 31 0.40 9.19 -9.70
N ASP A 32 0.89 10.09 -8.87
CA ASP A 32 1.94 9.91 -7.86
C ASP A 32 1.39 9.72 -6.44
N CYS A 33 0.12 9.33 -6.33
CA CYS A 33 -0.55 9.08 -5.05
C CYS A 33 0.23 8.05 -4.23
N LYS A 34 0.57 8.40 -2.98
CA LYS A 34 1.25 7.50 -2.03
C LYS A 34 0.29 6.59 -1.27
N HIS A 35 -1.00 6.74 -1.52
CA HIS A 35 -2.10 6.03 -0.86
C HIS A 35 -2.12 6.16 0.66
N ASP A 36 -1.47 7.18 1.22
CA ASP A 36 -1.40 7.45 2.66
C ASP A 36 -2.37 8.59 3.04
N ASN A 37 -1.87 9.82 3.10
CA ASN A 37 -2.67 11.01 3.40
C ASN A 37 -3.11 11.81 2.16
N ASP A 38 -2.88 11.30 0.95
CA ASP A 38 -3.18 11.99 -0.29
C ASP A 38 -4.69 12.27 -0.48
N PRO A 39 -5.07 13.52 -0.79
CA PRO A 39 -6.46 13.86 -1.06
C PRO A 39 -6.93 13.21 -2.38
N GLY A 40 -8.08 12.54 -2.35
CA GLY A 40 -8.61 11.84 -3.54
C GLY A 40 -7.92 10.50 -3.84
N CYS A 41 -7.35 9.86 -2.81
CA CYS A 41 -6.93 8.47 -2.90
C CYS A 41 -8.15 7.53 -2.95
N ALA A 42 -8.29 6.76 -4.03
CA ALA A 42 -9.36 5.78 -4.18
C ALA A 42 -9.28 4.63 -3.17
N ILE A 43 -8.06 4.17 -2.86
CA ILE A 43 -7.84 3.12 -1.84
C ILE A 43 -8.31 3.59 -0.47
N ARG A 44 -7.98 4.83 -0.08
CA ARG A 44 -8.41 5.38 1.21
C ARG A 44 -9.92 5.54 1.28
N ALA A 45 -10.54 6.04 0.22
CA ALA A 45 -11.99 6.13 0.14
C ALA A 45 -12.66 4.75 0.27
N ALA A 46 -12.10 3.72 -0.38
CA ALA A 46 -12.58 2.34 -0.26
C ALA A 46 -12.42 1.77 1.16
N VAL A 47 -11.37 2.16 1.89
CA VAL A 47 -11.22 1.85 3.32
C VAL A 47 -12.31 2.54 4.15
N GLU A 48 -12.52 3.84 3.93
CA GLU A 48 -13.56 4.63 4.62
C GLU A 48 -14.98 4.09 4.34
N ASN A 49 -15.20 3.52 3.16
CA ASN A 49 -16.46 2.86 2.77
C ASN A 49 -16.59 1.42 3.30
N GLY A 50 -15.54 0.84 3.88
CA GLY A 50 -15.50 -0.55 4.34
C GLY A 50 -15.36 -1.60 3.23
N GLU A 51 -15.04 -1.18 2.00
CA GLU A 51 -14.74 -2.08 0.87
C GLU A 51 -13.36 -2.74 1.04
N ILE A 52 -12.42 -2.02 1.66
CA ILE A 52 -11.11 -2.49 2.07
C ILE A 52 -11.06 -2.51 3.59
N ALA A 53 -10.58 -3.59 4.19
CA ALA A 53 -10.46 -3.65 5.63
C ALA A 53 -9.34 -2.73 6.14
N GLU A 54 -9.61 -1.95 7.19
CA GLU A 54 -8.62 -1.03 7.80
C GLU A 54 -7.33 -1.75 8.19
N THR A 55 -7.43 -3.00 8.67
CA THR A 55 -6.26 -3.83 9.02
C THR A 55 -5.39 -4.15 7.81
N ARG A 56 -5.98 -4.30 6.62
CA ARG A 56 -5.27 -4.57 5.37
C ARG A 56 -4.55 -3.32 4.88
N PHE A 57 -5.20 -2.18 4.98
CA PHE A 57 -4.60 -0.86 4.73
C PHE A 57 -3.42 -0.58 5.67
N ALA A 58 -3.59 -0.78 6.98
CA ALA A 58 -2.52 -0.62 7.96
C ALA A 58 -1.33 -1.56 7.69
N ASN A 59 -1.59 -2.83 7.34
CA ASN A 59 -0.54 -3.79 7.00
C ASN A 59 0.24 -3.37 5.75
N TYR A 60 -0.42 -2.81 4.74
CA TYR A 60 0.25 -2.29 3.55
C TYR A 60 1.26 -1.20 3.92
N HIS A 61 0.86 -0.21 4.74
CA HIS A 61 1.76 0.84 5.20
C HIS A 61 2.90 0.31 6.06
N HIS A 62 2.63 -0.66 6.95
CA HIS A 62 3.67 -1.31 7.74
C HIS A 62 4.73 -1.99 6.85
N ILE A 63 4.31 -2.68 5.79
CA ILE A 63 5.21 -3.30 4.82
C ILE A 63 6.05 -2.25 4.10
N LEU A 64 5.43 -1.16 3.64
CA LEU A 64 6.15 -0.06 2.99
C LEU A 64 7.20 0.57 3.92
N ASP A 65 6.84 0.82 5.17
CA ASP A 65 7.77 1.38 6.17
C ASP A 65 8.94 0.41 6.42
N SER A 66 8.64 -0.88 6.60
CA SER A 66 9.66 -1.92 6.78
C SER A 66 10.62 -2.00 5.59
N MET A 67 10.13 -1.81 4.37
CA MET A 67 10.95 -1.76 3.15
C MET A 67 11.81 -0.49 3.09
N ALA A 68 11.27 0.65 3.52
CA ALA A 68 12.00 1.92 3.59
C ALA A 68 13.14 1.85 4.62
N GLN A 69 12.90 1.26 5.80
CA GLN A 69 13.91 1.15 6.85
C GLN A 69 15.15 0.38 6.38
N VAL A 70 14.98 -0.69 5.61
CA VAL A 70 16.13 -1.49 5.17
C VAL A 70 16.81 -0.96 3.92
N LYS A 71 16.14 -0.18 3.07
CA LYS A 71 16.86 0.58 2.03
C LYS A 71 17.86 1.61 2.62
N ASN A 72 17.69 1.98 3.89
CA ASN A 72 18.53 2.94 4.60
C ASN A 72 19.60 2.30 5.51
N ALA A 73 19.70 0.96 5.51
CA ALA A 73 20.70 0.19 6.27
C ALA A 73 21.78 -0.36 5.34
#